data_AF-A0ABC9VKD7-F1
#
_entry.id   AF-A0ABC9VKD7-F1
#
_cell.length_a   1.000
_cell.length_b   1.000
_cell.length_c   1.000
_cell.angle_alpha   90.00
_cell.angle_beta   90.00
_cell.angle_gamma   90.00
#
_symmetry.space_group_name_H-M   'P 1'
#
loop_
_entity.id
_entity.type
_entity.pdbx_description
1 polymer ?
#
loop_
_entity_poly.entity_id
_entity_poly.type
_entity_poly.pdbx_seq_one_letter_code
_entity_poly.pdbx_strand_id
1 'polypeptide(L)'
;MSFVERGSITLIEATTENPSFEVNSALLSRAKVFVLHSLSTDDIIHLLKNAINDPAGFPGLDVQISDKNLRMITEFSNGDARSSLNTLENAVLNGKKTGKRVVVDESILQQLINTKSLRYDKKGNEHYSLIAALHKSMRNSDVDAAVYWVNRMLDGGEDPLYIARRFSQIC
;
A
#
# COMPACT_ATOMS: atom_id res chain seq x y z
N MET A 1 32.09 3.87 8.27
CA MET A 1 32.41 2.44 7.98
C MET A 1 33.11 1.72 9.14
N SER A 2 33.68 2.42 10.14
CA SER A 2 34.50 1.82 11.22
C SER A 2 33.75 1.36 12.49
N PHE A 3 32.45 1.64 12.67
CA PHE A 3 31.71 1.27 13.90
C PHE A 3 30.97 -0.08 13.79
N VAL A 4 30.48 -0.42 12.61
CA VAL A 4 29.80 -1.70 12.33
C VAL A 4 30.81 -2.85 12.33
N GLU A 5 32.00 -2.64 11.78
CA GLU A 5 33.07 -3.64 11.72
C GLU A 5 33.66 -4.00 13.10
N ARG A 6 33.57 -3.09 14.08
CA ARG A 6 34.00 -3.33 15.46
C ARG A 6 32.93 -4.03 16.31
N GLY A 7 31.77 -4.37 15.74
CA GLY A 7 30.68 -5.06 16.43
C GLY A 7 29.98 -4.22 17.51
N SER A 8 30.27 -2.92 17.61
CA SER A 8 29.71 -2.05 18.65
C SER A 8 28.26 -1.63 18.38
N ILE A 9 27.76 -1.87 17.16
CA ILE A 9 26.42 -1.48 16.71
C ILE A 9 25.86 -2.58 15.80
N THR A 10 24.60 -2.97 16.00
CA THR A 10 23.83 -3.77 15.04
C THR A 10 23.04 -2.83 14.14
N LEU A 11 23.32 -2.87 12.84
CA LEU A 11 22.61 -2.08 11.83
C LEU A 11 21.45 -2.90 11.25
N ILE A 12 20.24 -2.33 11.25
CA ILE A 12 19.06 -2.90 10.59
C ILE A 12 18.58 -1.87 9.57
N GLU A 13 18.64 -2.22 8.30
CA GLU A 13 18.14 -1.41 7.19
C GLU A 13 16.92 -2.09 6.56
N ALA A 14 15.94 -1.28 6.16
CA ALA A 14 14.74 -1.74 5.46
C ALA A 14 14.60 -0.94 4.16
N THR A 15 14.39 -1.65 3.05
CA THR A 15 14.21 -1.05 1.73
C THR A 15 13.13 -1.80 0.95
N THR A 16 12.41 -1.08 0.09
CA THR A 16 11.51 -1.66 -0.91
C THR A 16 12.22 -1.93 -2.24
N GLU A 17 13.41 -1.35 -2.42
CA GLU A 17 14.25 -1.51 -3.61
C GLU A 17 15.17 -2.73 -3.46
N ASN A 18 15.66 -3.25 -4.58
CA ASN A 18 16.56 -4.40 -4.53
C ASN A 18 17.92 -4.00 -3.92
N PRO A 19 18.31 -4.58 -2.76
CA PRO A 19 19.51 -4.18 -2.04
C PRO A 19 20.80 -4.40 -2.83
N SER A 20 20.82 -5.28 -3.84
CA SER A 20 22.01 -5.50 -4.68
C SER A 20 22.39 -4.30 -5.55
N PHE A 21 21.49 -3.34 -5.76
CA PHE A 21 21.73 -2.15 -6.58
C PHE A 21 22.10 -0.91 -5.75
N GLU A 22 21.52 -0.77 -4.54
CA GLU A 22 21.64 0.44 -3.72
C GLU A 22 22.68 0.33 -2.59
N VAL A 23 23.05 -0.90 -2.19
CA VAL A 23 23.93 -1.12 -1.03
C VAL A 23 25.35 -1.48 -1.48
N ASN A 24 26.35 -0.87 -0.84
CA ASN A 24 27.76 -1.17 -1.08
C ASN A 24 28.05 -2.66 -0.83
N SER A 25 28.72 -3.32 -1.78
CA SER A 25 29.07 -4.75 -1.74
C SER A 25 29.83 -5.18 -0.48
N ALA A 26 30.65 -4.28 0.10
CA ALA A 26 31.36 -4.55 1.34
C ALA A 26 30.40 -4.70 2.55
N LEU A 27 29.28 -3.98 2.56
CA LEU A 27 28.24 -4.11 3.59
C LEU A 27 27.39 -5.37 3.35
N LEU A 28 26.97 -5.62 2.10
CA LEU A 28 26.20 -6.82 1.75
C LEU A 28 26.94 -8.12 2.08
N SER A 29 28.26 -8.16 1.90
CA SER A 29 29.07 -9.34 2.25
C SER A 29 29.03 -9.71 3.74
N ARG A 30 28.57 -8.80 4.60
CA ARG A 30 28.50 -8.96 6.06
C ARG A 30 27.08 -8.79 6.62
N ALA A 31 26.10 -8.51 5.76
CA ALA A 31 24.71 -8.33 6.13
C ALA A 31 23.90 -9.57 5.75
N LYS A 32 22.93 -9.93 6.61
CA LYS A 32 21.94 -10.97 6.28
C LYS A 32 20.74 -10.30 5.63
N VAL A 33 20.50 -10.64 4.36
CA VAL A 33 19.34 -10.13 3.61
C VAL A 33 18.14 -11.02 3.88
N PHE A 34 17.03 -10.40 4.27
CA PHE A 34 15.74 -11.07 4.44
C PHE A 34 14.75 -10.47 3.44
N VAL A 35 14.06 -11.32 2.70
CA VAL A 35 12.95 -10.90 1.84
C VAL A 35 11.68 -10.95 2.67
N LEU A 36 11.01 -9.80 2.76
CA LEU A 36 9.69 -9.71 3.38
C LEU A 36 8.64 -9.73 2.28
N HIS A 37 7.57 -10.49 2.51
CA HIS A 37 6.43 -10.53 1.61
C HIS A 37 5.29 -9.68 2.17
N SER A 38 4.44 -9.19 1.28
CA SER A 38 3.18 -8.55 1.67
C SER A 38 2.35 -9.50 2.52
N LEU A 39 1.64 -8.95 3.50
CA LEU A 39 0.77 -9.74 4.37
C LEU A 39 -0.42 -10.27 3.60
N SER A 40 -0.90 -11.45 4.00
CA SER A 40 -2.16 -11.98 3.48
C SER A 40 -3.34 -11.20 4.04
N THR A 41 -4.51 -11.35 3.40
CA THR A 41 -5.75 -10.75 3.89
C THR A 41 -6.08 -11.20 5.31
N ASP A 42 -5.86 -12.48 5.63
CA ASP A 42 -6.19 -13.01 6.96
C ASP A 42 -5.22 -12.49 8.02
N ASP A 43 -3.93 -12.32 7.69
CA ASP A 43 -2.93 -11.72 8.60
C ASP A 43 -3.31 -10.29 8.98
N ILE A 44 -3.76 -9.49 8.01
CA ILE A 44 -4.19 -8.11 8.26
C ILE A 44 -5.48 -8.10 9.08
N ILE A 45 -6.45 -8.95 8.79
CA ILE A 45 -7.68 -9.02 9.60
C ILE A 45 -7.32 -9.36 11.05
N HIS A 46 -6.41 -10.29 11.27
CA HIS A 46 -5.92 -10.64 12.60
C HIS A 46 -5.23 -9.45 13.28
N LEU A 47 -4.37 -8.72 12.56
CA LEU A 47 -3.73 -7.50 13.03
C LEU A 47 -4.76 -6.42 13.45
N LEU A 48 -5.78 -6.18 12.63
CA LEU A 48 -6.81 -5.18 12.91
C LEU A 48 -7.66 -5.57 14.13
N LYS A 49 -8.03 -6.85 14.26
CA LYS A 49 -8.73 -7.36 15.45
C LYS A 49 -7.89 -7.20 16.71
N ASN A 50 -6.59 -7.48 16.63
CA ASN A 50 -5.68 -7.23 17.74
C ASN A 50 -5.64 -5.76 18.12
N ALA A 51 -5.50 -4.85 17.15
CA ALA A 51 -5.47 -3.41 17.41
C ALA A 51 -6.76 -2.88 18.06
N ILE A 52 -7.92 -3.46 17.72
CA ILE A 52 -9.21 -3.10 18.33
C ILE A 52 -9.31 -3.57 19.78
N ASN A 53 -8.80 -4.77 20.07
CA ASN A 53 -8.87 -5.38 21.40
C ASN A 53 -7.74 -4.93 22.33
N ASP A 54 -6.69 -4.31 21.80
CA ASP A 54 -5.56 -3.80 22.58
C ASP A 54 -5.97 -2.52 23.36
N PRO A 55 -5.76 -2.46 24.69
CA PRO A 55 -6.03 -1.27 25.48
C PRO A 55 -5.33 0.00 24.99
N ALA A 56 -4.16 -0.13 24.34
CA ALA A 56 -3.40 0.97 23.76
C ALA A 56 -3.87 1.36 22.35
N GLY A 57 -4.67 0.53 21.68
CA GLY A 57 -5.16 0.79 20.33
C GLY A 57 -6.17 1.94 20.30
N PHE A 58 -7.27 1.79 21.05
CA PHE A 58 -8.32 2.83 21.15
C PHE A 58 -8.71 3.08 22.61
N PRO A 59 -7.87 3.78 23.39
CA PRO A 59 -8.06 3.92 24.82
C PRO A 59 -9.40 4.59 25.16
N GLY A 60 -10.21 3.92 25.96
CA GLY A 60 -11.51 4.41 26.41
C GLY A 60 -12.65 4.34 25.38
N LEU A 61 -12.41 3.71 24.22
CA LEU A 61 -13.41 3.50 23.18
C LEU A 61 -13.76 2.02 23.04
N ASP A 62 -15.05 1.72 22.89
CA ASP A 62 -15.60 0.41 22.51
C ASP A 62 -15.87 0.44 21.00
N VAL A 63 -14.91 -0.04 20.20
CA VAL A 63 -15.00 -0.03 18.74
C VAL A 63 -15.77 -1.24 18.23
N GLN A 64 -16.88 -0.98 17.55
CA GLN A 64 -17.75 -1.98 16.94
C GLN A 64 -17.62 -1.88 15.42
N ILE A 65 -17.02 -2.91 14.83
CA ILE A 65 -16.82 -3.04 13.38
C ILE A 65 -17.12 -4.47 12.95
N SER A 66 -17.80 -4.62 11.82
CA SER A 66 -18.13 -5.94 11.28
C SER A 66 -16.93 -6.59 10.57
N ASP A 67 -16.90 -7.92 10.52
CA ASP A 67 -15.87 -8.66 9.78
C ASP A 67 -15.88 -8.31 8.27
N LYS A 68 -17.05 -7.97 7.71
CA LYS A 68 -17.17 -7.45 6.34
C LYS A 68 -16.39 -6.15 6.16
N ASN A 69 -16.52 -5.23 7.11
CA ASN A 69 -15.85 -3.93 7.07
C ASN A 69 -14.32 -4.07 7.27
N LEU A 70 -13.88 -5.02 8.11
CA LEU A 70 -12.46 -5.36 8.24
C LEU A 70 -11.87 -5.94 6.94
N ARG A 71 -12.62 -6.80 6.24
CA ARG A 71 -12.23 -7.30 4.91
C ARG A 71 -12.07 -6.17 3.91
N MET A 72 -13.02 -5.23 3.88
CA MET A 72 -12.96 -4.07 2.98
C MET A 72 -11.72 -3.19 3.21
N ILE A 73 -11.35 -2.94 4.47
CA ILE A 73 -10.11 -2.21 4.81
C ILE A 73 -8.88 -2.97 4.31
N THR A 74 -8.90 -4.29 4.46
CA THR A 74 -7.77 -5.16 4.11
C THR A 74 -7.55 -5.22 2.61
N GLU A 75 -8.61 -5.45 1.84
CA GLU A 75 -8.58 -5.47 0.38
C GLU A 75 -8.06 -4.15 -0.18
N PHE A 76 -8.50 -3.03 0.40
CA PHE A 76 -8.02 -1.70 0.02
C PHE A 76 -6.54 -1.45 0.37
N SER A 77 -6.01 -2.13 1.38
CA SER A 77 -4.63 -1.92 1.83
C SER A 77 -3.60 -2.79 1.11
N ASN A 78 -4.06 -3.79 0.34
CA ASN A 78 -3.23 -4.64 -0.52
C ASN A 78 -1.96 -5.19 0.15
N GLY A 79 -2.09 -5.69 1.38
CA GLY A 79 -0.97 -6.30 2.12
C GLY A 79 -0.11 -5.35 2.95
N ASP A 80 -0.38 -4.03 2.94
CA ASP A 80 0.30 -3.04 3.78
C ASP A 80 -0.41 -2.84 5.14
N ALA A 81 0.18 -3.41 6.20
CA ALA A 81 -0.28 -3.27 7.58
C ALA A 81 -0.45 -1.82 8.05
N ARG A 82 0.49 -0.94 7.70
CA ARG A 82 0.47 0.47 8.12
C ARG A 82 -0.70 1.18 7.45
N SER A 83 -0.92 0.93 6.16
CA SER A 83 -2.07 1.48 5.43
C SER A 83 -3.39 0.99 6.01
N SER A 84 -3.47 -0.29 6.41
CA SER A 84 -4.67 -0.86 7.05
C SER A 84 -4.96 -0.22 8.40
N LEU A 85 -3.96 -0.13 9.29
CA LEU A 85 -4.11 0.47 10.61
C LEU A 85 -4.52 1.94 10.52
N ASN A 86 -3.89 2.70 9.63
CA ASN A 86 -4.28 4.10 9.39
C ASN A 86 -5.72 4.21 8.88
N THR A 87 -6.16 3.29 8.01
CA THR A 87 -7.53 3.30 7.48
C THR A 87 -8.54 2.96 8.59
N LEU A 88 -8.22 1.99 9.45
CA LEU A 88 -9.02 1.66 10.64
C LEU A 88 -9.10 2.85 11.60
N GLU A 89 -7.98 3.49 11.92
CA GLU A 89 -7.94 4.68 12.78
C GLU A 89 -8.84 5.78 12.22
N ASN A 90 -8.72 6.10 10.94
CA ASN A 90 -9.58 7.08 10.28
C ASN A 90 -11.06 6.66 10.33
N ALA A 91 -11.37 5.38 10.16
CA ALA A 91 -12.74 4.88 10.25
C ALA A 91 -13.33 5.03 11.66
N VAL A 92 -12.54 4.79 12.71
CA VAL A 92 -12.94 4.99 14.10
C VAL A 92 -13.10 6.47 14.43
N LEU A 93 -12.20 7.33 13.94
CA LEU A 93 -12.30 8.78 14.17
C LEU A 93 -13.57 9.40 13.56
N ASN A 94 -13.96 8.92 12.37
CA ASN A 94 -15.16 9.35 11.64
C ASN A 94 -16.41 8.49 11.95
N GLY A 95 -16.27 7.49 12.83
CA GLY A 95 -17.35 6.60 13.26
C GLY A 95 -18.43 7.31 14.05
N LYS A 96 -19.64 6.71 14.08
CA LYS A 96 -20.73 7.23 14.92
C LYS A 96 -20.42 6.95 16.38
N LYS A 97 -20.30 8.01 17.18
CA LYS A 97 -19.97 7.90 18.61
C LYS A 97 -21.22 8.03 19.46
N THR A 98 -21.46 7.03 20.32
CA THR A 98 -22.49 7.07 21.36
C THR A 98 -21.82 6.84 22.70
N GLY A 99 -21.48 7.93 23.40
CA GLY A 99 -20.66 7.87 24.60
C GLY A 99 -19.27 7.31 24.29
N LYS A 100 -18.91 6.18 24.91
CA LYS A 100 -17.65 5.46 24.67
C LYS A 100 -17.71 4.50 23.48
N ARG A 101 -18.89 4.19 22.96
CA ARG A 101 -19.04 3.25 21.85
C ARG A 101 -18.88 3.95 20.51
N VAL A 102 -18.08 3.37 19.62
CA VAL A 102 -17.90 3.83 18.24
C VAL A 102 -18.35 2.74 17.28
N VAL A 103 -19.32 3.05 16.42
CA VAL A 103 -19.77 2.11 15.38
C VAL A 103 -19.22 2.57 14.03
N VAL A 104 -18.51 1.67 13.36
CA VAL A 104 -17.97 1.90 12.02
C VAL A 104 -18.91 1.31 10.97
N ASP A 105 -19.68 2.19 10.34
CA ASP A 105 -20.59 1.83 9.24
C ASP A 105 -19.84 1.69 7.90
N GLU A 106 -20.38 0.86 7.00
CA GLU A 106 -19.84 0.65 5.65
C GLU A 106 -19.78 1.95 4.82
N SER A 107 -20.74 2.86 4.99
CA SER A 107 -20.77 4.13 4.27
C SER A 107 -19.58 5.04 4.58
N ILE A 108 -19.10 5.04 5.83
CA ILE A 108 -17.91 5.79 6.24
C ILE A 108 -16.68 5.23 5.56
N LEU A 109 -16.57 3.89 5.50
CA LEU A 109 -15.46 3.23 4.81
C LEU A 109 -15.47 3.53 3.31
N GLN A 110 -16.62 3.47 2.66
CA GLN A 110 -16.74 3.84 1.24
C GLN A 110 -16.32 5.29 0.99
N GLN A 111 -16.70 6.23 1.87
CA GLN A 111 -16.28 7.62 1.74
C GLN A 111 -14.76 7.79 1.92
N LEU A 112 -14.16 7.12 2.89
CA LEU A 112 -12.72 7.16 3.14
C LEU A 112 -11.92 6.53 1.99
N ILE A 113 -12.38 5.38 1.48
CA ILE A 113 -11.77 4.68 0.35
C ILE A 113 -11.89 5.51 -0.93
N ASN A 114 -13.07 6.04 -1.26
CA ASN A 114 -13.26 6.87 -2.45
C ASN A 114 -12.41 8.15 -2.40
N THR A 115 -12.39 8.83 -1.25
CA THR A 115 -11.58 10.05 -1.08
C THR A 115 -10.08 9.76 -1.21
N LYS A 116 -9.61 8.63 -0.67
CA LYS A 116 -8.21 8.24 -0.74
C LYS A 116 -7.85 7.73 -2.14
N SER A 117 -8.72 6.99 -2.83
CA SER A 117 -8.56 6.60 -4.24
C SER A 117 -8.41 7.84 -5.14
N LEU A 118 -9.33 8.81 -5.05
CA LEU A 118 -9.25 10.10 -5.76
C LEU A 118 -7.98 10.91 -5.41
N ARG A 119 -7.44 10.79 -4.19
CA ARG A 119 -6.19 11.45 -3.79
C ARG A 119 -4.93 10.66 -4.19
N TYR A 120 -5.02 9.35 -4.29
CA TYR A 120 -3.93 8.46 -4.70
C TYR A 120 -3.69 8.60 -6.20
N ASP A 121 -4.79 8.66 -6.95
CA ASP A 121 -4.87 9.06 -8.35
C ASP A 121 -4.22 10.46 -8.52
N LYS A 122 -4.71 11.48 -7.79
CA LYS A 122 -4.10 12.84 -7.82
C LYS A 122 -2.62 12.95 -7.38
N LYS A 123 -2.04 11.94 -6.73
CA LYS A 123 -0.62 11.96 -6.31
C LYS A 123 0.34 11.35 -7.34
N GLY A 124 -0.12 10.92 -8.52
CA GLY A 124 0.77 10.59 -9.64
C GLY A 124 1.44 9.21 -9.57
N ASN A 125 1.48 8.54 -8.41
CA ASN A 125 2.27 7.30 -8.27
C ASN A 125 1.70 6.10 -9.03
N GLU A 126 0.37 5.95 -9.13
CA GLU A 126 -0.21 4.90 -9.99
C GLU A 126 -0.08 5.23 -11.48
N HIS A 127 -0.23 6.50 -11.88
CA HIS A 127 0.03 6.94 -13.25
C HIS A 127 1.44 6.56 -13.72
N TYR A 128 2.48 6.84 -12.91
CA TYR A 128 3.86 6.45 -13.23
C TYR A 128 4.04 4.93 -13.30
N SER A 129 3.38 4.18 -12.40
CA SER A 129 3.49 2.72 -12.36
C SER A 129 2.83 2.06 -13.57
N LEU A 130 1.65 2.56 -13.98
CA LEU A 130 0.93 2.08 -15.16
C LEU A 130 1.68 2.42 -16.45
N ILE A 131 2.21 3.64 -16.59
CA ILE A 131 3.00 4.05 -17.77
C ILE A 131 4.31 3.26 -17.86
N ALA A 132 4.96 3.01 -16.73
CA ALA A 132 6.16 2.17 -16.68
C ALA A 132 5.87 0.71 -17.05
N ALA A 133 4.72 0.17 -16.62
CA ALA A 133 4.27 -1.17 -17.00
C ALA A 133 3.96 -1.25 -18.50
N LEU A 134 3.25 -0.26 -19.05
CA LEU A 134 3.00 -0.13 -20.50
C LEU A 134 4.31 -0.04 -21.30
N HIS A 135 5.28 0.77 -20.85
CA HIS A 135 6.60 0.87 -21.46
C HIS A 135 7.36 -0.46 -21.49
N LYS A 136 7.31 -1.23 -20.39
CA LYS A 136 7.95 -2.54 -20.32
C LYS A 136 7.28 -3.56 -21.24
N SER A 137 5.95 -3.60 -21.27
CA SER A 137 5.18 -4.50 -22.16
C SER A 137 5.47 -4.20 -23.63
N MET A 138 5.48 -2.92 -24.03
CA MET A 138 5.81 -2.51 -25.39
C MET A 138 7.25 -2.84 -25.77
N ARG A 139 8.24 -2.59 -24.89
CA ARG A 139 9.65 -2.94 -25.12
C ARG A 139 9.86 -4.44 -25.29
N ASN A 140 9.09 -5.24 -24.56
CA ASN A 140 9.15 -6.70 -24.64
C ASN A 140 8.24 -7.29 -25.74
N SER A 141 7.59 -6.44 -26.55
CA SER A 141 6.64 -6.84 -27.60
C SER A 141 5.48 -7.71 -27.10
N ASP A 142 5.07 -7.52 -25.85
CA ASP A 142 3.92 -8.19 -25.23
C ASP A 142 2.64 -7.37 -25.47
N VAL A 143 1.93 -7.73 -26.54
CA VAL A 143 0.75 -7.02 -27.06
C VAL A 143 -0.44 -7.14 -26.09
N ASP A 144 -0.66 -8.33 -25.53
CA ASP A 144 -1.78 -8.58 -24.62
C ASP A 144 -1.63 -7.77 -23.33
N ALA A 145 -0.41 -7.73 -22.77
CA ALA A 145 -0.12 -6.91 -21.61
C ALA A 145 -0.24 -5.41 -21.92
N ALA A 146 0.20 -4.95 -23.09
CA ALA A 146 0.06 -3.55 -23.48
C ALA A 146 -1.41 -3.12 -23.56
N VAL A 147 -2.27 -3.92 -24.19
CA VAL A 147 -3.72 -3.66 -24.28
C VAL A 147 -4.37 -3.66 -22.89
N TYR A 148 -3.98 -4.61 -22.03
CA TYR A 148 -4.45 -4.68 -20.65
C TYR A 148 -4.14 -3.39 -19.87
N TRP A 149 -2.90 -2.89 -19.95
CA TRP A 149 -2.51 -1.67 -19.24
C TRP A 149 -3.18 -0.41 -19.79
N VAL A 150 -3.40 -0.32 -21.11
CA VAL A 150 -4.16 0.78 -21.71
C VAL A 150 -5.61 0.79 -21.25
N ASN A 151 -6.30 -0.35 -21.26
CA ASN A 151 -7.68 -0.43 -20.75
C ASN A 151 -7.75 -0.02 -19.29
N ARG A 152 -6.79 -0.47 -18.47
CA ARG A 152 -6.72 -0.10 -17.06
C ARG A 152 -6.47 1.39 -16.82
N MET A 153 -5.68 2.05 -17.68
CA MET A 153 -5.49 3.51 -17.64
C MET A 153 -6.78 4.24 -18.00
N LEU A 154 -7.50 3.79 -19.03
CA LEU A 154 -8.76 4.38 -19.47
C LEU A 154 -9.87 4.23 -18.41
N ASP A 155 -9.99 3.04 -17.81
CA ASP A 155 -10.90 2.80 -16.69
C ASP A 155 -10.51 3.61 -15.44
N GLY A 156 -9.21 3.91 -15.30
CA GLY A 156 -8.65 4.80 -14.29
C GLY A 156 -8.89 6.30 -14.54
N GLY A 157 -9.52 6.68 -15.65
CA GLY A 157 -9.84 8.08 -15.97
C GLY A 157 -8.69 8.88 -16.60
N GLU A 158 -7.65 8.20 -17.09
CA GLU A 158 -6.56 8.85 -17.84
C GLU A 158 -7.06 9.47 -19.15
N ASP A 159 -6.53 10.64 -19.49
CA ASP A 159 -6.82 11.30 -20.77
C ASP A 159 -6.30 10.44 -21.95
N PRO A 160 -7.16 9.98 -22.87
CA PRO A 160 -6.74 9.21 -24.04
C PRO A 160 -5.67 9.93 -24.88
N LEU A 161 -5.69 11.26 -24.93
CA LEU A 161 -4.66 12.06 -25.61
C LEU A 161 -3.31 12.00 -24.91
N TYR A 162 -3.30 11.87 -23.58
CA TYR A 162 -2.07 11.70 -22.81
C TYR A 162 -1.44 10.33 -23.08
N ILE A 163 -2.24 9.26 -23.08
CA ILE A 163 -1.81 7.90 -23.43
C ILE A 163 -1.24 7.87 -24.86
N ALA A 164 -1.95 8.45 -25.83
CA ALA A 164 -1.53 8.50 -27.23
C ALA A 164 -0.21 9.28 -27.45
N ARG A 165 0.04 10.36 -26.70
CA ARG A 165 1.33 11.07 -26.76
C ARG A 165 2.47 10.21 -26.23
N ARG A 166 2.25 9.42 -25.19
CA ARG A 166 3.26 8.50 -24.68
C ARG A 166 3.55 7.38 -25.67
N PHE A 167 2.55 6.87 -26.39
CA PHE A 167 2.76 5.93 -27.50
C PHE A 167 3.80 6.41 -28.52
N SER A 168 3.76 7.69 -28.91
CA SER A 168 4.74 8.26 -29.86
C SER A 168 6.17 8.39 -29.33
N GLN A 169 6.40 8.23 -28.03
CA GLN A 169 7.73 8.31 -27.39
C GLN A 169 8.38 6.92 -27.20
N ILE A 170 7.67 5.85 -27.56
CA ILE A 170 8.07 4.45 -27.32
C ILE A 170 8.64 3.80 -28.58
N CYS A 171 8.26 4.30 -29.76
CA CYS A 171 8.79 3.90 -31.06
C CYS A 171 10.14 4.57 -31.35
#